data_AF-A0A450TNH3-F1
#
_entry.id   AF-A0A450TNH3-F1
#
_cell.length_a   1.000
_cell.length_b   1.000
_cell.length_c   1.000
_cell.angle_alpha   90.00
_cell.angle_beta   90.00
_cell.angle_gamma   90.00
#
_symmetry.space_group_name_H-M   'P 1'
#
loop_
_entity.id
_entity.type
_entity.pdbx_description
1 polymer ?
#
loop_
_entity_poly.entity_id
_entity_poly.type
_entity_poly.pdbx_seq_one_letter_code
_entity_poly.pdbx_strand_id
1 'polypeptide(L)'
;MPAITGVLHTFGSDLKRHVHIHFIVSAGGLKLSGKAERFTRYIKRKAKNRRVKKRKVTVLVDKPGWVQWSFFPHKMLQKRYQSFLIEHLKERVRKELRSDVPDPELMVFSEPSTMKGFFDDLKREYKNGFFVHVSEERKELLMTIGYIGRYARRPPLSEVRIKDYTGEWITFEYKDYRNSGGKVSHTLKTIDFIRRLIRHIPPHCFNVIRHFGQSSKKAVQGNYRPRLGIAT
;
A
#
# COMPACT_ATOMS: atom_id res chain seq x y z
N MET A 1 -9.08 -1.83 17.59
CA MET A 1 -8.67 -1.69 16.17
C MET A 1 -7.27 -1.12 16.10
N PRO A 2 -6.37 -1.68 15.28
CA PRO A 2 -5.05 -1.12 15.05
C PRO A 2 -5.11 0.14 14.17
N ALA A 3 -4.04 0.93 14.24
CA ALA A 3 -3.71 2.00 13.30
C ALA A 3 -2.90 1.40 12.15
N ILE A 4 -3.31 1.66 10.90
CA ILE A 4 -2.62 1.15 9.71
C ILE A 4 -2.36 2.31 8.74
N THR A 5 -1.15 2.40 8.21
CA THR A 5 -0.81 3.27 7.08
C THR A 5 -0.16 2.42 5.99
N GLY A 6 -0.69 2.48 4.77
CA GLY A 6 -0.16 1.81 3.59
C GLY A 6 0.42 2.82 2.60
N VAL A 7 1.57 2.52 2.01
CA VAL A 7 2.24 3.31 0.98
C VAL A 7 2.49 2.44 -0.24
N LEU A 8 1.94 2.81 -1.40
CA LEU A 8 2.15 2.11 -2.66
C LEU A 8 3.48 2.50 -3.30
N HIS A 9 4.25 1.50 -3.73
CA HIS A 9 5.45 1.66 -4.54
C HIS A 9 5.35 0.88 -5.84
N THR A 10 5.97 1.40 -6.89
CA THR A 10 5.95 0.80 -8.23
C THR A 10 7.33 0.48 -8.79
N PHE A 11 8.40 0.77 -8.04
CA PHE A 11 9.80 0.65 -8.47
C PHE A 11 10.66 -0.13 -7.48
N GLY A 12 11.65 -0.86 -8.01
CA GLY A 12 12.76 -1.43 -7.24
C GLY A 12 13.96 -0.49 -7.18
N SER A 13 15.05 -0.92 -6.56
CA SER A 13 16.32 -0.17 -6.55
C SER A 13 16.88 0.02 -7.97
N ASP A 14 16.61 -0.90 -8.89
CA ASP A 14 17.09 -0.94 -10.28
C ASP A 14 16.21 -0.19 -11.29
N LEU A 15 15.20 0.57 -10.81
CA LEU A 15 14.20 1.27 -11.63
C LEU A 15 13.33 0.36 -12.52
N LYS A 16 13.33 -0.95 -12.29
CA LYS A 16 12.37 -1.84 -12.94
C LYS A 16 11.02 -1.78 -12.21
N ARG A 17 9.97 -2.20 -12.92
CA ARG A 17 8.61 -2.29 -12.37
C ARG A 17 8.59 -3.32 -11.25
N HIS A 18 8.30 -2.86 -10.03
CA HIS A 18 8.20 -3.68 -8.84
C HIS A 18 7.08 -3.11 -7.95
N VAL A 19 5.85 -3.55 -8.21
CA VAL A 19 4.68 -3.04 -7.50
C VAL A 19 4.58 -3.73 -6.15
N HIS A 20 4.66 -2.96 -5.06
CA HIS A 20 4.59 -3.46 -3.69
C HIS A 20 3.99 -2.40 -2.76
N ILE A 21 3.50 -2.82 -1.60
CA ILE A 21 2.88 -1.92 -0.62
C ILE A 21 3.63 -2.08 0.70
N HIS A 22 4.11 -0.98 1.26
CA HIS A 22 4.60 -0.95 2.63
C HIS A 22 3.44 -0.65 3.57
N PHE A 23 3.20 -1.55 4.51
CA PHE A 23 2.26 -1.31 5.59
C PHE A 23 3.01 -1.03 6.88
N ILE A 24 2.47 -0.08 7.64
CA ILE A 24 2.85 0.16 9.02
C ILE A 24 1.63 -0.06 9.85
N VAL A 25 1.74 -1.03 10.74
CA VAL A 25 0.65 -1.45 11.60
C VAL A 25 1.07 -1.23 13.04
N SER A 26 0.19 -0.62 13.83
CA SER A 26 0.48 -0.45 15.25
C SER A 26 0.63 -1.80 15.96
N ALA A 27 1.53 -1.90 16.95
CA ALA A 27 1.81 -3.06 17.81
C ALA A 27 0.66 -3.35 18.81
N GLY A 28 -0.55 -2.97 18.44
CA GLY A 28 -1.74 -3.17 19.22
C GLY A 28 -2.87 -2.34 18.64
N GLY A 29 -3.95 -2.26 19.37
CA GLY A 29 -5.05 -1.40 19.02
C GLY A 29 -5.96 -1.14 20.20
N LEU A 30 -6.85 -0.17 20.03
CA LEU A 30 -7.83 0.13 21.08
C LEU A 30 -8.87 -0.98 21.13
N LYS A 31 -9.00 -1.64 22.30
CA LYS A 31 -10.15 -2.47 22.61
C LYS A 31 -11.32 -1.54 22.83
N LEU A 32 -12.28 -1.69 21.95
CA LEU A 32 -13.58 -1.08 22.05
C LEU A 32 -14.35 -1.94 23.06
N SER A 33 -14.48 -1.51 24.31
CA SER A 33 -15.26 -2.21 25.33
C SER A 33 -16.77 -2.05 25.06
N GLY A 34 -17.53 -3.15 25.10
CA GLY A 34 -19.00 -3.16 25.09
C GLY A 34 -19.70 -3.36 23.73
N LYS A 35 -20.95 -3.87 23.77
CA LYS A 35 -21.90 -3.84 22.63
C LYS A 35 -22.16 -2.37 22.27
N ALA A 36 -21.49 -1.88 21.23
CA ALA A 36 -21.58 -0.49 20.80
C ALA A 36 -22.80 -0.24 19.91
N GLU A 37 -23.92 0.24 20.46
CA GLU A 37 -24.94 0.85 19.62
C GLU A 37 -24.52 2.27 19.19
N ARG A 38 -24.63 2.55 17.88
CA ARG A 38 -24.20 3.82 17.28
C ARG A 38 -25.20 4.95 17.59
N PHE A 39 -24.81 6.01 18.28
CA PHE A 39 -25.55 7.29 18.27
C PHE A 39 -24.64 8.48 17.96
N THR A 40 -25.18 9.44 17.20
CA THR A 40 -24.45 10.57 16.61
C THR A 40 -24.95 11.87 17.21
N ARG A 41 -24.07 12.59 17.88
CA ARG A 41 -24.37 13.95 18.34
C ARG A 41 -23.95 14.93 17.24
N TYR A 42 -24.93 15.55 16.58
CA TYR A 42 -24.68 16.71 15.73
C TYR A 42 -24.17 17.84 16.61
N ILE A 43 -22.93 18.29 16.39
CA ILE A 43 -22.46 19.58 16.91
C ILE A 43 -23.27 20.65 16.18
N LYS A 44 -23.93 21.54 16.93
CA LYS A 44 -24.82 22.63 16.48
C LYS A 44 -24.18 23.66 15.49
N ARG A 45 -23.04 23.37 14.85
CA ARG A 45 -22.45 24.20 13.80
C ARG A 45 -22.93 23.73 12.43
N LYS A 46 -24.10 24.24 12.03
CA LYS A 46 -24.64 24.42 10.65
C LYS A 46 -26.17 24.20 10.62
N ALA A 47 -26.90 24.99 11.39
CA ALA A 47 -28.38 25.07 11.30
C ALA A 47 -28.87 25.95 10.13
N LYS A 48 -28.03 26.30 9.16
CA LYS A 48 -28.37 27.30 8.12
C LYS A 48 -28.76 26.72 6.75
N ASN A 49 -28.80 25.40 6.58
CA ASN A 49 -29.19 24.80 5.29
C ASN A 49 -30.26 23.71 5.45
N ARG A 50 -31.40 23.90 4.78
CA ARG A 50 -32.65 23.12 4.94
C ARG A 50 -32.63 21.73 4.26
N ARG A 51 -31.49 21.28 3.72
CA ARG A 51 -31.32 20.01 2.97
C ARG A 51 -30.17 19.12 3.51
N VAL A 52 -30.12 18.86 4.82
CA VAL A 52 -29.05 18.02 5.42
C VAL A 52 -29.53 16.60 5.69
N LYS A 53 -28.97 15.61 4.97
CA LYS A 53 -29.13 14.18 5.25
C LYS A 53 -28.43 13.82 6.58
N LYS A 54 -29.18 13.28 7.55
CA LYS A 54 -28.64 12.74 8.81
C LYS A 54 -27.73 11.55 8.51
N ARG A 55 -26.48 11.53 9.00
CA ARG A 55 -25.59 10.35 8.96
C ARG A 55 -25.29 9.88 10.38
N LYS A 56 -25.49 8.59 10.65
CA LYS A 56 -25.27 7.94 11.94
C LYS A 56 -23.78 7.59 12.13
N VAL A 57 -23.02 8.36 12.91
CA VAL A 57 -21.67 8.06 13.45
C VAL A 57 -21.76 7.53 14.88
N THR A 58 -20.89 6.59 15.25
CA THR A 58 -20.78 5.99 16.59
C THR A 58 -19.52 6.44 17.30
N VAL A 59 -19.68 6.89 18.54
CA VAL A 59 -18.58 7.06 19.50
C VAL A 59 -18.84 6.07 20.62
N LEU A 60 -17.81 5.30 20.98
CA LEU A 60 -17.91 4.32 22.06
C LEU A 60 -17.60 4.96 23.40
N VAL A 61 -18.44 4.57 24.36
CA VAL A 61 -18.42 4.86 25.79
C VAL A 61 -17.43 3.91 26.46
N ASP A 62 -16.87 4.37 27.58
CA ASP A 62 -15.82 3.78 28.43
C ASP A 62 -14.40 3.82 27.87
N LYS A 63 -13.46 4.31 28.69
CA LYS A 63 -12.05 4.59 28.35
C LYS A 63 -11.44 3.44 27.53
N PRO A 64 -11.13 3.65 26.23
CA PRO A 64 -10.64 2.57 25.39
C PRO A 64 -9.29 2.06 25.89
N GLY A 65 -9.23 0.78 26.25
CA GLY A 65 -7.99 0.14 26.69
C GLY A 65 -7.09 -0.21 25.51
N TRP A 66 -5.79 0.07 25.59
CA TRP A 66 -4.83 -0.42 24.60
C TRP A 66 -4.62 -1.92 24.79
N VAL A 67 -4.78 -2.70 23.72
CA VAL A 67 -4.41 -4.11 23.70
C VAL A 67 -3.23 -4.28 22.78
N GLN A 68 -2.10 -4.67 23.37
CA GLN A 68 -0.90 -5.06 22.64
C GLN A 68 -1.10 -6.44 22.03
N TRP A 69 -0.56 -6.65 20.84
CA TRP A 69 -0.50 -7.98 20.22
C TRP A 69 0.97 -8.40 20.06
N SER A 70 1.26 -9.67 20.33
CA SER A 70 2.61 -10.23 20.19
C SER A 70 2.78 -11.05 18.91
N PHE A 71 1.70 -11.29 18.17
CA PHE A 71 1.67 -12.16 17.01
C PHE A 71 1.01 -11.48 15.82
N PHE A 72 1.68 -11.57 14.66
CA PHE A 72 1.16 -11.11 13.39
C PHE A 72 0.96 -12.30 12.44
N PRO A 73 -0.28 -12.58 11.98
CA PRO A 73 -0.62 -13.80 11.24
C PRO A 73 -0.18 -13.75 9.77
N HIS A 74 1.12 -13.67 9.52
CA HIS A 74 1.70 -13.43 8.21
C HIS A 74 1.34 -14.52 7.18
N LYS A 75 1.36 -15.81 7.54
CA LYS A 75 0.96 -16.91 6.63
C LYS A 75 -0.49 -16.75 6.13
N MET A 76 -1.41 -16.40 7.04
CA MET A 76 -2.80 -16.13 6.67
C MET A 76 -2.90 -14.91 5.76
N LEU A 77 -2.13 -13.86 6.03
CA LEU A 77 -2.12 -12.65 5.21
C LEU A 77 -1.59 -12.91 3.79
N GLN A 78 -0.54 -13.70 3.63
CA GLN A 78 -0.01 -14.08 2.31
C GLN A 78 -1.10 -14.75 1.45
N LYS A 79 -1.85 -15.68 2.06
CA LYS A 79 -2.97 -16.38 1.41
C LYS A 79 -4.16 -15.48 1.11
N ARG A 80 -4.58 -14.67 2.07
CA ARG A 80 -5.70 -13.73 1.89
C ARG A 80 -5.37 -12.66 0.85
N TYR A 81 -4.15 -12.12 0.89
CA TYR A 81 -3.69 -11.14 -0.09
C TYR A 81 -3.70 -11.73 -1.49
N GLN A 82 -3.16 -12.95 -1.67
CA GLN A 82 -3.24 -13.67 -2.94
C GLN A 82 -4.69 -13.82 -3.43
N SER A 83 -5.59 -14.30 -2.57
CA SER A 83 -6.99 -14.52 -2.93
C SER A 83 -7.67 -13.23 -3.38
N PHE A 84 -7.60 -12.17 -2.56
CA PHE A 84 -8.25 -10.90 -2.87
C PHE A 84 -7.62 -10.21 -4.07
N LEU A 85 -6.29 -10.25 -4.22
CA LEU A 85 -5.64 -9.63 -5.37
C LEU A 85 -6.05 -10.33 -6.66
N ILE A 86 -6.04 -11.67 -6.69
CA ILE A 86 -6.50 -12.43 -7.86
C ILE A 86 -7.95 -12.13 -8.20
N GLU A 87 -8.83 -12.06 -7.20
CA GLU A 87 -10.23 -11.69 -7.38
C GLU A 87 -10.38 -10.30 -8.01
N HIS A 88 -9.72 -9.29 -7.45
CA HIS A 88 -9.76 -7.92 -7.97
C HIS A 88 -9.15 -7.82 -9.38
N LEU A 89 -8.09 -8.59 -9.67
CA LEU A 89 -7.49 -8.64 -11.00
C LEU A 89 -8.48 -9.25 -12.01
N LYS A 90 -9.15 -10.36 -11.65
CA LYS A 90 -10.18 -10.96 -12.50
C LYS A 90 -11.33 -9.99 -12.78
N GLU A 91 -11.81 -9.29 -11.75
CA GLU A 91 -12.84 -8.25 -11.92
C GLU A 91 -12.37 -7.11 -12.81
N ARG A 92 -11.14 -6.63 -12.61
CA ARG A 92 -10.58 -5.54 -13.42
C ARG A 92 -10.44 -5.96 -14.88
N VAL A 93 -9.87 -7.13 -15.16
CA VAL A 93 -9.74 -7.65 -16.53
C VAL A 93 -11.10 -7.78 -17.19
N ARG A 94 -12.10 -8.35 -16.50
CA ARG A 94 -13.48 -8.42 -17.03
C ARG A 94 -14.09 -7.05 -17.34
N LYS A 95 -13.76 -6.03 -16.53
CA LYS A 95 -14.21 -4.66 -16.77
C LYS A 95 -13.51 -4.05 -18.00
N GLU A 96 -12.21 -4.28 -18.17
CA GLU A 96 -11.46 -3.80 -19.34
C GLU A 96 -11.94 -4.46 -20.63
N LEU A 97 -12.24 -5.77 -20.58
CA LEU A 97 -12.79 -6.53 -21.72
C LEU A 97 -14.15 -5.99 -22.19
N ARG A 98 -14.89 -5.28 -21.33
CA ARG A 98 -16.20 -4.67 -21.64
C ARG A 98 -16.11 -3.17 -21.93
N SER A 99 -14.91 -2.61 -21.97
CA SER A 99 -14.72 -1.19 -22.28
C SER A 99 -14.87 -0.93 -23.77
N ASP A 100 -15.20 0.31 -24.14
CA ASP A 100 -15.40 0.70 -25.55
C ASP A 100 -14.12 0.53 -26.38
N VAL A 101 -12.95 0.67 -25.73
CA VAL A 101 -11.64 0.48 -26.34
C VAL A 101 -10.82 -0.45 -25.44
N PRO A 102 -10.94 -1.77 -25.61
CA PRO A 102 -10.24 -2.73 -24.77
C PRO A 102 -8.74 -2.70 -25.02
N ASP A 103 -7.94 -2.93 -23.97
CA ASP A 103 -6.50 -3.10 -24.10
C ASP A 103 -6.18 -4.38 -24.91
N PRO A 104 -5.51 -4.29 -26.08
CA PRO A 104 -5.17 -5.45 -26.90
C PRO A 104 -4.39 -6.54 -26.14
N GLU A 105 -3.53 -6.16 -25.19
CA GLU A 105 -2.76 -7.12 -24.40
C GLU A 105 -3.64 -7.96 -23.47
N LEU A 106 -4.81 -7.43 -23.08
CA LEU A 106 -5.76 -8.14 -22.21
C LEU A 106 -6.77 -8.97 -23.00
N MET A 107 -6.84 -8.86 -24.33
CA MET A 107 -7.80 -9.59 -25.16
C MET A 107 -7.61 -11.10 -25.12
N VAL A 108 -6.40 -11.56 -24.83
CA VAL A 108 -6.11 -12.98 -24.58
C VAL A 108 -6.99 -13.58 -23.46
N PHE A 109 -7.49 -12.75 -22.54
CA PHE A 109 -8.38 -13.15 -21.45
C PHE A 109 -9.88 -13.10 -21.79
N SER A 110 -10.26 -12.80 -23.04
CA SER A 110 -11.66 -12.91 -23.49
C SER A 110 -12.15 -14.36 -23.42
N GLU A 111 -11.24 -15.30 -23.63
CA GLU A 111 -11.47 -16.73 -23.53
C GLU A 111 -11.48 -17.18 -22.04
N PRO A 112 -12.61 -17.69 -21.52
CA PRO A 112 -12.72 -18.05 -20.09
C PRO A 112 -11.73 -19.12 -19.65
N SER A 113 -11.40 -20.06 -20.53
CA SER A 113 -10.43 -21.13 -20.26
C SER A 113 -9.02 -20.57 -20.02
N THR A 114 -8.60 -19.58 -20.83
CA THR A 114 -7.33 -18.86 -20.67
C THR A 114 -7.25 -18.12 -19.34
N MET A 115 -8.30 -17.36 -19.00
CA MET A 115 -8.35 -16.67 -17.71
C MET A 115 -8.29 -17.66 -16.55
N LYS A 116 -9.02 -18.78 -16.62
CA LYS A 116 -8.97 -19.81 -15.58
C LYS A 116 -7.57 -20.42 -15.46
N GLY A 117 -7.00 -20.89 -16.57
CA GLY A 117 -5.68 -21.53 -16.62
C GLY A 117 -4.58 -20.64 -16.05
N PHE A 118 -4.50 -19.38 -16.51
CA PHE A 118 -3.51 -18.42 -16.04
C PHE A 118 -3.53 -18.24 -14.51
N PHE A 119 -4.71 -18.01 -13.93
CA PHE A 119 -4.81 -17.79 -12.48
C PHE A 119 -4.67 -19.08 -11.66
N ASP A 120 -4.97 -20.24 -12.23
CA ASP A 120 -4.73 -21.53 -11.58
C ASP A 120 -3.23 -21.87 -11.56
N ASP A 121 -2.53 -21.60 -12.67
CA ASP A 121 -1.08 -21.71 -12.76
C ASP A 121 -0.38 -20.76 -11.79
N LEU A 122 -0.83 -19.51 -11.71
CA LEU A 122 -0.33 -18.53 -10.74
C LEU A 122 -0.52 -18.99 -9.29
N LYS A 123 -1.66 -19.60 -8.96
CA LYS A 123 -1.88 -20.16 -7.62
C LYS A 123 -0.99 -21.36 -7.33
N ARG A 124 -0.70 -22.18 -8.35
CA ARG A 124 0.17 -23.36 -8.24
C ARG A 124 1.63 -22.95 -8.03
N GLU A 125 2.11 -21.97 -8.77
CA GLU A 125 3.45 -21.39 -8.59
C GLU A 125 3.60 -20.79 -7.18
N TYR A 126 2.63 -19.97 -6.76
CA TYR A 126 2.62 -19.34 -5.44
C TYR A 126 1.78 -20.13 -4.44
N LYS A 127 2.09 -21.43 -4.28
CA LYS A 127 1.33 -22.36 -3.42
C LYS A 127 1.26 -21.95 -1.96
N ASN A 128 2.11 -21.03 -1.50
CA ASN A 128 2.14 -20.52 -0.11
C ASN A 128 1.50 -19.13 0.04
N GLY A 129 0.91 -18.58 -1.02
CA GLY A 129 0.43 -17.21 -1.04
C GLY A 129 1.49 -16.25 -1.60
N PHE A 130 1.08 -15.00 -1.83
CA PHE A 130 2.00 -13.96 -2.27
C PHE A 130 2.86 -13.49 -1.11
N PHE A 131 4.12 -13.20 -1.40
CA PHE A 131 5.10 -12.85 -0.38
C PHE A 131 4.68 -11.62 0.42
N VAL A 132 4.70 -11.75 1.74
CA VAL A 132 4.52 -10.67 2.70
C VAL A 132 5.69 -10.76 3.65
N HIS A 133 6.58 -9.78 3.58
CA HIS A 133 7.63 -9.60 4.54
C HIS A 133 7.05 -8.95 5.79
N VAL A 134 7.33 -9.52 6.96
CA VAL A 134 6.97 -8.95 8.26
C VAL A 134 8.24 -8.85 9.07
N SER A 135 8.62 -7.62 9.35
CA SER A 135 9.75 -7.29 10.21
C SER A 135 9.35 -7.33 11.69
N GLU A 136 10.37 -7.37 12.53
CA GLU A 136 10.20 -7.19 13.97
C GLU A 136 9.61 -5.83 14.31
N GLU A 137 8.98 -5.76 15.48
CA GLU A 137 8.44 -4.51 15.99
C GLU A 137 9.54 -3.47 16.17
N ARG A 138 9.38 -2.33 15.49
CA ARG A 138 10.21 -1.15 15.69
C ARG A 138 9.70 -0.39 16.92
N LYS A 139 10.58 -0.26 17.92
CA LYS A 139 10.33 0.53 19.13
C LYS A 139 10.58 2.03 18.93
N GLU A 140 11.43 2.39 17.97
CA GLU A 140 11.81 3.78 17.72
C GLU A 140 10.90 4.48 16.71
N LEU A 141 10.12 5.43 17.21
CA LEU A 141 9.14 6.16 16.41
C LEU A 141 9.79 7.04 15.33
N LEU A 142 10.86 7.77 15.65
CA LEU A 142 11.52 8.70 14.73
C LEU A 142 12.12 7.97 13.52
N MET A 143 12.79 6.84 13.75
CA MET A 143 13.33 6.00 12.68
C MET A 143 12.23 5.45 11.77
N THR A 144 11.08 5.12 12.36
CA THR A 144 9.94 4.59 11.62
C THR A 144 9.22 5.67 10.81
N ILE A 145 9.05 6.87 11.36
CA ILE A 145 8.54 8.02 10.61
C ILE A 145 9.51 8.39 9.48
N GLY A 146 10.82 8.39 9.75
CA GLY A 146 11.85 8.61 8.74
C GLY A 146 11.79 7.58 7.63
N TYR A 147 11.56 6.30 7.96
CA TYR A 147 11.30 5.24 6.99
C TYR A 147 10.11 5.61 6.10
N ILE A 148 8.92 5.88 6.67
CA ILE A 148 7.73 6.28 5.89
C ILE A 148 8.00 7.47 5.00
N GLY A 149 8.63 8.52 5.54
CA GLY A 149 8.89 9.76 4.80
C GLY A 149 9.70 9.50 3.53
N ARG A 150 10.65 8.55 3.59
CA ARG A 150 11.43 8.13 2.42
C ARG A 150 10.56 7.45 1.37
N TYR A 151 9.63 6.60 1.78
CA TYR A 151 8.72 5.89 0.87
C TYR A 151 7.60 6.80 0.32
N ALA A 152 7.09 7.73 1.12
CA ALA A 152 6.01 8.62 0.74
C ALA A 152 6.38 9.66 -0.33
N ARG A 153 7.63 10.14 -0.33
CA ARG A 153 8.01 11.37 -1.06
C ARG A 153 9.24 11.27 -1.94
N ARG A 154 10.06 10.21 -1.85
CA ARG A 154 11.29 10.17 -2.65
C ARG A 154 11.01 9.72 -4.08
N PRO A 155 11.73 10.31 -5.05
CA PRO A 155 11.69 9.83 -6.42
C PRO A 155 12.19 8.37 -6.52
N PRO A 156 11.87 7.67 -7.63
CA PRO A 156 12.32 6.29 -7.87
C PRO A 156 13.83 6.07 -7.72
N LEU A 157 14.62 7.10 -8.05
CA LEU A 157 16.07 7.13 -7.88
C LEU A 157 16.49 8.41 -7.16
N SER A 158 17.42 8.29 -6.22
CA SER A 158 18.10 9.46 -5.62
C SER A 158 19.15 9.99 -6.59
N GLU A 159 19.28 11.31 -6.71
CA GLU A 159 20.27 11.97 -7.58
C GLU A 159 21.71 11.52 -7.29
N VAL A 160 22.08 11.37 -6.01
CA VAL A 160 23.40 10.85 -5.56
C VAL A 160 23.76 9.47 -6.14
N ARG A 161 22.76 8.71 -6.61
CA ARG A 161 22.94 7.40 -7.24
C ARG A 161 23.28 7.51 -8.73
N ILE A 162 23.06 8.65 -9.37
CA ILE A 162 23.56 8.93 -10.71
C ILE A 162 25.06 9.19 -10.58
N LYS A 163 25.86 8.45 -11.33
CA LYS A 163 27.33 8.47 -11.24
C LYS A 163 27.98 9.14 -12.45
N ASP A 164 27.37 8.98 -13.61
CA ASP A 164 27.85 9.59 -14.84
C ASP A 164 26.69 9.88 -15.80
N TYR A 165 26.87 10.90 -16.64
CA TYR A 165 25.91 11.31 -17.65
C TYR A 165 26.62 11.99 -18.83
N THR A 166 26.52 11.37 -20.01
CA THR A 166 27.18 11.84 -21.24
C THR A 166 26.22 12.50 -22.23
N GLY A 167 24.94 12.65 -21.87
CA GLY A 167 23.88 13.04 -22.81
C GLY A 167 23.16 11.82 -23.40
N GLU A 168 23.88 10.96 -24.11
CA GLU A 168 23.32 9.74 -24.72
C GLU A 168 23.16 8.60 -23.70
N TRP A 169 24.10 8.49 -22.76
CA TRP A 169 24.15 7.44 -21.76
C TRP A 169 24.09 8.00 -20.35
N ILE A 170 23.49 7.22 -19.46
CA ILE A 170 23.45 7.52 -18.02
C ILE A 170 23.87 6.28 -17.25
N THR A 171 24.73 6.48 -16.26
CA THR A 171 25.16 5.44 -15.32
C THR A 171 24.61 5.75 -13.94
N PHE A 172 23.91 4.80 -13.34
CA PHE A 172 23.50 4.89 -11.95
C PHE A 172 23.82 3.63 -11.16
N GLU A 173 24.03 3.79 -9.86
CA GLU A 173 24.33 2.73 -8.92
C GLU A 173 23.06 2.28 -8.20
N TYR A 174 22.87 0.97 -8.04
CA TYR A 174 21.79 0.39 -7.24
C TYR A 174 22.25 -0.73 -6.34
N LYS A 175 21.49 -0.99 -5.27
CA LYS A 175 21.71 -2.16 -4.42
C LYS A 175 21.08 -3.38 -5.06
N ASP A 176 21.88 -4.37 -5.40
CA ASP A 176 21.43 -5.65 -5.91
C ASP A 176 21.07 -6.57 -4.73
N TYR A 177 19.81 -6.50 -4.32
CA TYR A 177 19.30 -7.35 -3.25
C TYR A 177 19.21 -8.84 -3.62
N ARG A 178 19.39 -9.20 -4.91
CA ARG A 178 19.45 -10.62 -5.34
C ARG A 178 20.82 -11.23 -5.04
N ASN A 179 21.87 -10.42 -5.13
CA ASN A 179 23.27 -10.83 -4.92
C ASN A 179 23.86 -10.11 -3.69
N SER A 180 23.34 -10.43 -2.51
CA SER A 180 23.91 -10.01 -1.21
C SER A 180 23.85 -8.50 -0.90
N GLY A 181 23.10 -7.70 -1.67
CA GLY A 181 22.90 -6.27 -1.40
C GLY A 181 24.05 -5.37 -1.84
N GLY A 182 25.00 -5.91 -2.62
CA GLY A 182 26.13 -5.18 -3.19
C GLY A 182 25.69 -4.02 -4.09
N LYS A 183 26.53 -3.01 -4.21
CA LYS A 183 26.30 -1.88 -5.12
C LYS A 183 26.72 -2.26 -6.53
N VAL A 184 25.82 -2.10 -7.48
CA VAL A 184 26.03 -2.43 -8.90
C VAL A 184 25.76 -1.18 -9.74
N SER A 185 26.68 -0.89 -10.67
CA SER A 185 26.51 0.18 -11.66
C SER A 185 25.73 -0.34 -12.87
N HIS A 186 24.79 0.47 -13.36
CA HIS A 186 24.01 0.18 -14.54
C HIS A 186 24.03 1.35 -15.49
N THR A 187 24.47 1.09 -16.72
CA THR A 187 24.54 2.07 -17.80
C THR A 187 23.47 1.73 -18.83
N LEU A 188 22.68 2.73 -19.23
CA LEU A 188 21.73 2.60 -20.33
C LEU A 188 21.52 3.93 -21.05
N LYS A 189 20.84 3.89 -22.19
CA LYS A 189 20.50 5.10 -22.93
C LYS A 189 19.61 6.02 -22.12
N THR A 190 19.85 7.32 -22.19
CA THR A 190 19.11 8.35 -21.46
C THR A 190 17.60 8.25 -21.70
N ILE A 191 17.18 7.95 -22.94
CA ILE A 191 15.76 7.78 -23.27
C ILE A 191 15.11 6.61 -22.51
N ASP A 192 15.83 5.49 -22.36
CA ASP A 192 15.32 4.33 -21.64
C ASP A 192 15.27 4.58 -20.13
N PHE A 193 16.19 5.40 -19.63
CA PHE A 193 16.18 5.85 -18.24
C PHE A 193 14.96 6.72 -17.96
N ILE A 194 14.68 7.70 -18.82
CA ILE A 194 13.48 8.55 -18.74
C ILE A 194 12.21 7.70 -18.82
N ARG A 195 12.12 6.73 -19.74
CA ARG A 195 11.00 5.78 -19.83
C ARG A 195 10.81 4.96 -18.55
N ARG A 196 11.91 4.56 -17.90
CA ARG A 196 11.87 3.88 -16.60
C ARG A 196 11.41 4.81 -15.48
N LEU A 197 11.72 6.11 -15.51
CA LEU A 197 11.21 7.06 -14.52
C LEU A 197 9.73 7.36 -14.69
N ILE A 198 9.29 7.67 -15.91
CA ILE A 198 7.92 8.14 -16.20
C ILE A 198 6.86 7.12 -15.76
N ARG A 199 7.10 5.82 -15.98
CA ARG A 199 6.18 4.75 -15.55
C ARG A 199 5.92 4.67 -14.05
N HIS A 200 6.73 5.34 -13.24
CA HIS A 200 6.59 5.39 -11.79
C HIS A 200 5.88 6.66 -11.30
N ILE A 201 5.65 7.62 -12.18
CA ILE A 201 4.88 8.83 -11.87
C ILE A 201 3.41 8.41 -11.80
N PRO A 202 2.78 8.48 -10.61
CA PRO A 202 1.39 8.10 -10.50
C PRO A 202 0.49 9.16 -11.17
N PRO A 203 -0.74 8.81 -11.59
CA PRO A 203 -1.67 9.78 -12.14
C PRO A 203 -1.90 10.99 -11.21
N HIS A 204 -2.30 12.12 -11.78
CA HIS A 204 -2.62 13.31 -11.00
C HIS A 204 -3.66 12.99 -9.91
N CYS A 205 -3.43 13.49 -8.69
CA CYS A 205 -4.27 13.20 -7.50
C CYS A 205 -4.35 11.72 -7.08
N PHE A 206 -3.50 10.82 -7.59
CA PHE A 206 -3.46 9.45 -7.11
C PHE A 206 -2.98 9.41 -5.66
N ASN A 207 -3.81 8.84 -4.78
CA ASN A 207 -3.47 8.76 -3.37
C ASN A 207 -2.54 7.56 -3.08
N VAL A 208 -1.23 7.85 -3.07
CA VAL A 208 -0.15 6.89 -2.75
C VAL A 208 -0.21 6.43 -1.29
N ILE A 209 -0.62 7.30 -0.36
CA ILE A 209 -0.65 7.03 1.08
C ILE A 209 -2.09 6.82 1.55
N ARG A 210 -2.38 5.66 2.12
CA ARG A 210 -3.72 5.33 2.61
C ARG A 210 -3.66 5.02 4.10
N HIS A 211 -4.67 5.50 4.83
CA HIS A 211 -4.79 5.26 6.27
C HIS A 211 -6.04 4.43 6.56
N PHE A 212 -5.90 3.41 7.40
CA PHE A 212 -6.96 2.50 7.80
C PHE A 212 -7.03 2.37 9.33
N GLY A 213 -8.13 1.81 9.82
CA GLY A 213 -8.36 1.66 11.25
C GLY A 213 -8.32 2.99 12.00
N GLN A 214 -7.60 3.03 13.11
CA GLN A 214 -7.52 4.23 13.96
C GLN A 214 -6.83 5.43 13.29
N SER A 215 -5.99 5.19 12.27
CA SER A 215 -5.33 6.25 11.50
C SER A 215 -6.24 6.88 10.43
N SER A 216 -7.42 6.32 10.19
CA SER A 216 -8.33 6.85 9.17
C SER A 216 -8.96 8.19 9.62
N LYS A 217 -9.21 9.11 8.68
CA LYS A 217 -9.84 10.42 8.98
C LYS A 217 -11.19 10.32 9.72
N LYS A 218 -11.86 9.15 9.67
CA LYS A 218 -13.11 8.88 10.42
C LYS A 218 -12.86 8.53 11.89
N ALA A 219 -11.66 8.10 12.27
CA ALA A 219 -11.29 7.66 13.61
C ALA A 219 -10.54 8.73 14.43
N VAL A 220 -9.93 9.73 13.78
CA VAL A 220 -9.12 10.80 14.42
C VAL A 220 -9.97 11.90 15.10
N GLN A 221 -11.28 11.72 15.24
CA GLN A 221 -12.17 12.72 15.84
C GLN A 221 -12.28 12.64 17.37
N GLY A 222 -11.24 12.13 18.05
CA GLY A 222 -11.13 12.07 19.51
C GLY A 222 -9.68 12.25 19.97
N ASN A 223 -9.47 13.04 21.02
CA ASN A 223 -8.19 13.51 21.57
C ASN A 223 -7.23 12.42 22.15
N TYR A 224 -7.23 11.20 21.62
CA TYR A 224 -6.31 10.15 22.07
C TYR A 224 -5.14 9.98 21.08
N ARG A 225 -3.92 10.28 21.54
CA ARG A 225 -2.66 9.94 20.85
C ARG A 225 -2.28 8.49 21.21
N PRO A 226 -2.42 7.49 20.33
CA PRO A 226 -1.97 6.14 20.62
C PRO A 226 -0.45 6.08 20.68
N ARG A 227 0.11 5.31 21.64
CA ARG A 227 1.52 4.90 21.62
C ARG A 227 1.70 3.93 20.45
N LEU A 228 2.41 4.38 19.43
CA LEU A 228 2.72 3.63 18.21
C LEU A 228 3.92 2.71 18.47
N GLY A 229 3.71 1.44 18.81
CA GLY A 229 4.66 0.38 18.38
C GLY A 229 4.34 0.04 16.93
N ILE A 230 5.30 -0.32 16.07
CA ILE A 230 5.07 -0.49 14.63
C ILE A 230 5.69 -1.79 14.11
N ALA A 231 4.92 -2.64 13.43
CA ALA A 231 5.45 -3.72 12.59
C ALA A 231 5.42 -3.29 11.11
N THR A 232 6.56 -3.42 10.41
CA THR A 232 6.74 -3.12 8.96
C THR A 232 6.72 -4.36 8.09
#